data_AF-A0A6N3B8W0-F1
#
_entry.id   AF-A0A6N3B8W0-F1
#
_cell.length_a   1.000
_cell.length_b   1.000
_cell.length_c   1.000
_cell.angle_alpha   90.00
_cell.angle_beta   90.00
_cell.angle_gamma   90.00
#
_symmetry.space_group_name_H-M   'P 1'
#
loop_
_entity.id
_entity.type
_entity.pdbx_description
1 polymer ?
#
loop_
_entity_poly.entity_id
_entity_poly.type
_entity_poly.pdbx_seq_one_letter_code
_entity_poly.pdbx_strand_id
1 'polypeptide(L)'
;MYKNTPHALRALVLGTLLTTTGLGFASANTTTTTHTPATTVEATKMETTKAPMAKTDATKMETTKTEAANVKSTNTASPAIVNTSIGIPQDIQKIRAHIFTDVPSDFWAANSISTVTKANLMKGYSDGTFRPNQPMTREEVAALFNNITDDGTAAFLSSKFKDITSDRWSALAIESVARKNIISGYGDDTYKPEKYMSRQEFAVVADNYIHYLGYTTEDPTVLDNIAYGDQKFVAPWAQDAVRELAYLGFTNYAPGTLFNPEKYVTRAEAAEIAYRMTQTEQALAFHNTLFKQQVENKTANIIDKALGYGNDFTKFRQDGALFWEAGQLHASLTDQKKTDLVSKAITEAHDPQLDRTVVVSKGKLNQAQLEEYQSDAIALYQQKEPQGKILSISPNTDTSALLITVDSIQKSTLKAFKKKFHDNVFLQLPPEPLTKSDGNIQFPLPPRVNYYNDKQ
;
A
#
# COMPACT_ATOMS: atom_id res chain seq x y z
N MET A 1 -0.08 -28.67 2.96
CA MET A 1 0.87 -28.11 1.97
C MET A 1 1.91 -27.18 2.64
N TYR A 2 2.34 -27.48 3.88
CA TYR A 2 3.26 -26.63 4.67
C TYR A 2 4.38 -27.46 5.33
N LYS A 3 5.00 -28.40 4.58
CA LYS A 3 6.20 -29.09 5.07
C LYS A 3 7.38 -28.60 4.25
N ASN A 4 8.25 -27.83 4.90
CA ASN A 4 9.55 -27.33 4.42
C ASN A 4 9.53 -26.07 3.54
N THR A 5 9.03 -24.96 4.07
CA THR A 5 9.46 -23.63 3.59
C THR A 5 10.64 -23.15 4.45
N PRO A 6 11.76 -22.71 3.84
CA PRO A 6 12.94 -22.19 4.54
C PRO A 6 12.73 -20.76 5.10
N HIS A 7 11.49 -20.37 5.37
CA HIS A 7 11.17 -19.03 5.82
C HIS A 7 11.41 -18.90 7.33
N ALA A 8 11.87 -17.72 7.75
CA ALA A 8 11.98 -17.38 9.16
C ALA A 8 10.63 -17.63 9.86
N LEU A 9 10.66 -18.20 11.06
CA LEU A 9 9.44 -18.44 11.80
C LEU A 9 8.77 -17.11 12.13
N ARG A 10 7.67 -16.81 11.43
CA ARG A 10 6.85 -15.64 11.71
C ARG A 10 5.71 -16.01 12.65
N ALA A 11 5.13 -15.01 13.29
CA ALA A 11 3.93 -15.24 14.05
C ALA A 11 2.89 -15.88 13.14
N LEU A 12 2.01 -16.71 13.70
CA LEU A 12 0.86 -17.20 12.99
C LEU A 12 0.02 -16.00 12.49
N VAL A 13 0.24 -15.59 11.25
CA VAL A 13 -0.64 -14.68 10.51
C VAL A 13 -1.83 -15.53 10.08
N LEU A 14 -2.73 -15.75 11.02
CA LEU A 14 -3.94 -16.51 10.77
C LEU A 14 -5.11 -15.56 10.53
N GLY A 15 -5.56 -15.53 9.27
CA GLY A 15 -6.61 -14.65 8.73
C GLY A 15 -5.96 -13.59 7.83
N THR A 16 -6.06 -13.66 6.51
CA THR A 16 -7.19 -14.05 5.68
C THR A 16 -6.81 -15.03 4.58
N LEU A 17 -7.37 -16.24 4.57
CA LEU A 17 -7.61 -16.95 3.30
C LEU A 17 -8.77 -16.22 2.61
N LEU A 18 -8.50 -15.04 2.03
CA LEU A 18 -9.42 -14.48 1.05
C LEU A 18 -9.30 -15.40 -0.16
N THR A 19 -10.30 -16.28 -0.29
CA THR A 19 -10.54 -17.06 -1.48
C THR A 19 -10.32 -16.19 -2.70
N THR A 20 -9.39 -16.62 -3.54
CA THR A 20 -9.17 -16.15 -4.90
C THR A 20 -10.45 -16.34 -5.71
N THR A 21 -11.40 -15.42 -5.57
CA THR A 21 -12.55 -15.27 -6.46
C THR A 21 -12.85 -13.79 -6.62
N GLY A 22 -12.34 -13.22 -7.72
CA GLY A 22 -12.77 -11.97 -8.34
C GLY A 22 -13.05 -10.79 -7.41
N LEU A 23 -12.05 -9.92 -7.22
CA LEU A 23 -12.31 -8.52 -6.90
C LEU A 23 -12.97 -7.86 -8.12
N GLY A 24 -14.29 -7.96 -8.19
CA GLY A 24 -15.11 -6.99 -8.89
C GLY A 24 -15.07 -5.70 -8.09
N PHE A 25 -14.24 -4.74 -8.51
CA PHE A 25 -14.36 -3.37 -8.02
C PHE A 25 -15.73 -2.83 -8.44
N ALA A 26 -16.52 -2.42 -7.46
CA ALA A 26 -17.72 -1.63 -7.68
C ALA A 26 -17.32 -0.32 -8.35
N SER A 27 -17.54 -0.24 -9.66
CA SER A 27 -17.51 1.02 -10.40
C SER A 27 -18.67 1.88 -9.93
N ALA A 28 -18.36 3.08 -9.44
CA ALA A 28 -19.36 4.09 -9.13
C ALA A 28 -19.96 4.62 -10.44
N ASN A 29 -21.26 4.35 -10.61
CA ASN A 29 -22.25 5.07 -11.40
C ASN A 29 -21.77 5.88 -12.63
N THR A 30 -21.87 5.26 -13.81
CA THR A 30 -22.17 5.97 -15.05
C THR A 30 -23.58 5.60 -15.51
N THR A 31 -24.47 6.59 -15.47
CA THR A 31 -25.81 6.52 -16.05
C THR A 31 -25.67 6.45 -17.57
N THR A 32 -25.78 5.25 -18.14
CA THR A 32 -25.90 5.08 -19.60
C THR A 32 -27.38 4.99 -19.96
N THR A 33 -27.89 6.05 -20.58
CA THR A 33 -29.17 6.06 -21.29
C THR A 33 -29.13 5.07 -22.45
N THR A 34 -30.04 4.12 -22.40
CA THR A 34 -30.42 3.15 -23.43
C THR A 34 -30.75 3.82 -24.77
N HIS A 35 -30.11 3.39 -25.86
CA HIS A 35 -30.72 3.26 -27.18
C HIS A 35 -29.94 2.24 -28.04
N THR A 36 -30.56 1.08 -28.30
CA THR A 36 -30.35 0.20 -29.46
C THR A 36 -31.57 0.37 -30.38
N PRO A 37 -31.55 0.10 -31.71
CA PRO A 37 -31.25 -1.21 -32.30
C PRO A 37 -30.21 -1.16 -33.47
N ALA A 38 -29.28 -2.11 -33.54
CA ALA A 38 -29.29 -3.29 -34.42
C ALA A 38 -29.15 -2.99 -35.92
N THR A 39 -28.10 -3.50 -36.59
CA THR A 39 -28.15 -4.28 -37.84
C THR A 39 -26.78 -4.98 -38.08
N THR A 40 -26.88 -6.11 -38.77
CA THR A 40 -26.03 -7.31 -38.89
C THR A 40 -24.93 -7.23 -39.98
N VAL A 41 -23.97 -8.17 -39.91
CA VAL A 41 -23.05 -8.75 -40.95
C VAL A 41 -22.09 -7.78 -41.68
N GLU A 42 -20.89 -8.12 -42.18
CA GLU A 42 -20.16 -9.37 -42.44
C GLU A 42 -18.66 -9.04 -42.64
N ALA A 43 -17.80 -10.05 -42.50
CA ALA A 43 -16.36 -9.95 -42.71
C ALA A 43 -15.96 -9.92 -44.19
N THR A 44 -14.92 -9.17 -44.58
CA THR A 44 -13.92 -9.67 -45.55
C THR A 44 -12.58 -8.93 -45.47
N LYS A 45 -11.53 -9.71 -45.76
CA LYS A 45 -10.09 -9.47 -45.73
C LYS A 45 -9.59 -8.87 -47.06
N MET A 46 -8.40 -8.26 -47.00
CA MET A 46 -7.32 -8.15 -48.01
C MET A 46 -6.99 -6.77 -48.61
N GLU A 47 -5.73 -6.40 -48.32
CA GLU A 47 -4.65 -5.91 -49.20
C GLU A 47 -4.79 -4.62 -50.03
N THR A 48 -3.92 -3.67 -49.66
CA THR A 48 -2.86 -3.06 -50.47
C THR A 48 -3.22 -2.51 -51.85
N THR A 49 -3.16 -1.17 -52.03
CA THR A 49 -2.27 -0.53 -53.02
C THR A 49 -2.25 1.01 -52.96
N LYS A 50 -1.01 1.54 -52.95
CA LYS A 50 -0.46 2.76 -53.57
C LYS A 50 -1.31 4.05 -53.73
N ALA A 51 -0.72 5.14 -53.22
CA ALA A 51 -0.92 6.53 -53.65
C ALA A 51 -0.51 6.76 -55.13
N PRO A 52 -0.91 7.88 -55.76
CA PRO A 52 -0.06 9.07 -55.67
C PRO A 52 -0.77 10.44 -55.60
N MET A 53 0.05 11.44 -55.28
CA MET A 53 -0.15 12.88 -55.19
C MET A 53 -0.83 13.54 -56.40
N ALA A 54 -1.54 14.64 -56.14
CA ALA A 54 -1.61 15.79 -57.04
C ALA A 54 -1.61 17.11 -56.22
N LYS A 55 -0.61 17.95 -56.52
CA LYS A 55 -0.52 19.38 -56.14
C LYS A 55 -1.45 20.20 -57.03
N THR A 56 -2.02 21.28 -56.50
CA THR A 56 -2.19 22.52 -57.27
C THR A 56 -2.16 23.71 -56.32
N ASP A 57 -1.16 24.57 -56.50
CA ASP A 57 -1.04 25.94 -56.00
C ASP A 57 -1.96 26.87 -56.81
N ALA A 58 -2.55 27.89 -56.17
CA ALA A 58 -2.59 29.27 -56.68
C ALA A 58 -3.43 30.23 -55.80
N THR A 59 -2.72 31.16 -55.13
CA THR A 59 -2.91 32.62 -55.21
C THR A 59 -4.06 33.34 -54.45
N LYS A 60 -3.69 33.89 -53.28
CA LYS A 60 -3.62 35.33 -52.86
C LYS A 60 -4.76 36.34 -53.16
N MET A 61 -4.97 37.21 -52.15
CA MET A 61 -5.63 38.55 -52.06
C MET A 61 -7.00 38.54 -51.37
N GLU A 62 -7.39 39.48 -50.52
CA GLU A 62 -6.75 40.54 -49.71
C GLU A 62 -7.84 41.05 -48.73
N THR A 63 -7.40 41.54 -47.56
CA THR A 63 -8.05 42.48 -46.62
C THR A 63 -9.53 42.90 -46.78
N THR A 64 -10.29 42.85 -45.66
CA THR A 64 -10.96 44.05 -45.12
C THR A 64 -11.18 43.95 -43.60
N LYS A 65 -11.08 45.13 -42.97
CA LYS A 65 -10.99 45.44 -41.54
C LYS A 65 -12.37 45.92 -41.01
N THR A 66 -12.47 46.04 -39.68
CA THR A 66 -13.40 46.89 -38.88
C THR A 66 -14.82 46.33 -38.67
N GLU A 67 -15.49 46.43 -37.51
CA GLU A 67 -15.37 47.34 -36.37
C GLU A 67 -16.10 46.82 -35.11
N ALA A 68 -15.75 47.38 -33.96
CA ALA A 68 -16.25 47.05 -32.62
C ALA A 68 -17.64 47.67 -32.34
N ALA A 69 -18.39 47.06 -31.42
CA ALA A 69 -19.47 47.73 -30.70
C ALA A 69 -19.37 47.45 -29.20
N ASN A 70 -19.14 48.53 -28.45
CA ASN A 70 -19.16 48.66 -27.01
C ASN A 70 -20.61 48.96 -26.56
N VAL A 71 -21.14 48.25 -25.57
CA VAL A 71 -22.32 48.70 -24.81
C VAL A 71 -22.05 48.51 -23.31
N LYS A 72 -21.99 49.64 -22.62
CA LYS A 72 -22.04 49.76 -21.16
C LYS A 72 -23.36 50.46 -20.82
N SER A 73 -24.21 49.85 -20.00
CA SER A 73 -25.03 50.57 -19.01
C SER A 73 -25.69 49.63 -18.01
N THR A 74 -25.58 50.10 -16.77
CA THR A 74 -26.09 49.70 -15.47
C THR A 74 -27.61 49.55 -15.38
N ASN A 75 -28.14 48.59 -14.60
CA ASN A 75 -28.74 48.86 -13.27
C ASN A 75 -29.42 47.64 -12.61
N THR A 76 -29.44 47.72 -11.28
CA THR A 76 -30.38 47.14 -10.29
C THR A 76 -30.31 45.64 -9.96
N ALA A 77 -29.74 45.40 -8.77
CA ALA A 77 -29.85 44.19 -7.98
C ALA A 77 -31.27 43.98 -7.43
N SER A 78 -31.68 42.71 -7.37
CA SER A 78 -32.72 42.20 -6.47
C SER A 78 -32.24 40.86 -5.92
N PRO A 79 -32.48 40.54 -4.63
CA PRO A 79 -31.71 39.51 -3.92
C PRO A 79 -32.18 38.12 -4.35
N ALA A 80 -31.29 37.34 -4.96
CA ALA A 80 -31.51 35.91 -5.11
C ALA A 80 -31.35 35.27 -3.73
N ILE A 81 -32.46 34.74 -3.22
CA ILE A 81 -32.56 33.94 -2.01
C ILE A 81 -31.51 32.82 -2.08
N VAL A 82 -30.60 32.82 -1.11
CA VAL A 82 -29.64 31.76 -0.90
C VAL A 82 -30.42 30.51 -0.49
N ASN A 83 -30.57 29.55 -1.40
CA ASN A 83 -30.96 28.20 -1.03
C ASN A 83 -29.78 27.54 -0.33
N THR A 84 -29.68 27.77 0.98
CA THR A 84 -28.75 27.10 1.88
C THR A 84 -29.22 25.68 2.15
N SER A 85 -29.16 24.81 1.13
CA SER A 85 -29.05 23.38 1.35
C SER A 85 -27.55 23.08 1.41
N ILE A 86 -26.97 23.18 2.62
CA ILE A 86 -25.59 22.73 2.85
C ILE A 86 -25.61 21.22 2.61
N GLY A 87 -25.05 20.84 1.46
CA GLY A 87 -24.89 19.46 1.06
C GLY A 87 -24.10 18.66 2.09
N ILE A 88 -24.33 17.36 2.03
CA ILE A 88 -23.70 16.26 2.77
C ILE A 88 -22.17 16.46 2.90
N PRO A 89 -21.48 15.85 3.90
CA PRO A 89 -20.04 16.06 4.12
C PRO A 89 -19.13 15.88 2.89
N GLN A 90 -19.55 15.09 1.89
CA GLN A 90 -18.85 14.94 0.62
C GLN A 90 -18.78 16.24 -0.20
N ASP A 91 -19.81 17.08 -0.17
CA ASP A 91 -19.84 18.35 -0.92
C ASP A 91 -18.85 19.37 -0.33
N ILE A 92 -18.64 19.34 0.99
CA ILE A 92 -17.64 20.19 1.68
C ILE A 92 -16.21 19.71 1.40
N GLN A 93 -15.97 18.41 1.22
CA GLN A 93 -14.66 17.91 0.79
C GLN A 93 -14.36 18.27 -0.67
N LYS A 94 -15.37 18.19 -1.55
CA LYS A 94 -15.26 18.54 -2.98
C LYS A 94 -14.92 20.02 -3.21
N ILE A 95 -15.44 20.91 -2.37
CA ILE A 95 -15.14 22.36 -2.42
C ILE A 95 -13.72 22.68 -1.92
N ARG A 96 -13.10 21.83 -1.08
CA ARG A 96 -11.74 22.05 -0.52
C ARG A 96 -10.58 21.50 -1.38
N ALA A 97 -10.87 20.90 -2.54
CA ALA A 97 -9.88 20.31 -3.44
C ALA A 97 -9.27 21.32 -4.45
N HIS A 98 -9.78 22.54 -4.52
CA HIS A 98 -9.37 23.52 -5.53
C HIS A 98 -8.17 24.37 -5.07
N ILE A 99 -6.99 23.74 -5.01
CA ILE A 99 -5.73 24.42 -4.63
C ILE A 99 -5.03 25.04 -5.85
N PHE A 100 -5.23 24.49 -7.05
CA PHE A 100 -4.50 24.88 -8.26
C PHE A 100 -5.44 25.21 -9.42
N THR A 101 -5.07 26.19 -10.23
CA THR A 101 -5.89 26.72 -11.34
C THR A 101 -6.04 25.75 -12.51
N ASP A 102 -5.11 24.82 -12.66
CA ASP A 102 -5.06 23.81 -13.74
C ASP A 102 -5.48 22.40 -13.26
N VAL A 103 -6.08 22.31 -12.08
CA VAL A 103 -6.64 21.06 -11.53
C VAL A 103 -8.14 21.25 -11.26
N PRO A 104 -9.00 20.99 -12.27
CA PRO A 104 -10.45 20.97 -12.09
C PRO A 104 -10.87 20.05 -10.94
N SER A 105 -11.98 20.37 -10.27
CA SER A 105 -12.46 19.58 -9.12
C SER A 105 -12.85 18.13 -9.47
N ASP A 106 -13.17 17.89 -10.73
CA ASP A 106 -13.49 16.58 -11.31
C ASP A 106 -12.28 15.89 -11.97
N PHE A 107 -11.10 16.51 -11.91
CA PHE A 107 -9.87 15.86 -12.35
C PHE A 107 -9.61 14.62 -11.51
N TRP A 108 -9.28 13.50 -12.16
CA TRP A 108 -9.19 12.19 -11.50
C TRP A 108 -8.23 12.15 -10.30
N ALA A 109 -7.17 12.96 -10.31
CA ALA A 109 -6.20 13.06 -9.21
C ALA A 109 -6.41 14.28 -8.30
N ALA A 110 -7.51 15.03 -8.44
CA ALA A 110 -7.71 16.30 -7.72
C ALA A 110 -7.59 16.12 -6.20
N ASN A 111 -8.21 15.07 -5.65
CA ASN A 111 -8.14 14.76 -4.23
C ASN A 111 -6.70 14.43 -3.78
N SER A 112 -6.02 13.58 -4.54
CA SER A 112 -4.67 13.11 -4.26
C SER A 112 -3.68 14.26 -4.29
N ILE A 113 -3.72 15.08 -5.34
CA ILE A 113 -2.93 16.31 -5.49
C ILE A 113 -3.16 17.26 -4.32
N SER A 114 -4.42 17.54 -3.98
CA SER A 114 -4.77 18.41 -2.85
C SER A 114 -4.21 17.86 -1.53
N THR A 115 -4.32 16.56 -1.30
CA THR A 115 -3.91 15.93 -0.03
C THR A 115 -2.39 15.90 0.12
N VAL A 116 -1.64 15.45 -0.89
CA VAL A 116 -0.17 15.42 -0.83
C VAL A 116 0.43 16.82 -0.76
N THR A 117 -0.25 17.82 -1.33
CA THR A 117 0.15 19.23 -1.21
C THR A 117 -0.05 19.74 0.22
N LYS A 118 -1.21 19.48 0.83
CA LYS A 118 -1.48 19.82 2.23
C LYS A 118 -0.52 19.14 3.20
N ALA A 119 -0.07 17.93 2.86
CA ALA A 119 0.94 17.20 3.60
C ALA A 119 2.39 17.66 3.33
N ASN A 120 2.60 18.69 2.49
CA ASN A 120 3.91 19.19 2.07
C ASN A 120 4.80 18.18 1.33
N LEU A 121 4.23 17.10 0.79
CA LEU A 121 4.98 16.09 0.04
C LEU A 121 5.30 16.56 -1.38
N MET A 122 4.36 17.27 -2.01
CA MET A 122 4.52 17.91 -3.32
C MET A 122 4.07 19.37 -3.24
N LYS A 123 4.60 20.22 -4.12
CA LYS A 123 4.23 21.63 -4.22
C LYS A 123 3.89 21.98 -5.66
N GLY A 124 2.96 22.91 -5.86
CA GLY A 124 2.74 23.54 -7.16
C GLY A 124 3.76 24.64 -7.44
N TYR A 125 3.56 25.32 -8.55
CA TYR A 125 4.42 26.40 -9.03
C TYR A 125 3.90 27.76 -8.55
N SER A 126 4.77 28.77 -8.59
CA SER A 126 4.45 30.14 -8.15
C SER A 126 3.35 30.82 -8.98
N ASP A 127 3.07 30.30 -10.18
CA ASP A 127 1.98 30.75 -11.06
C ASP A 127 0.59 30.18 -10.65
N GLY A 128 0.52 29.41 -9.56
CA GLY A 128 -0.73 28.81 -9.07
C GLY A 128 -1.11 27.50 -9.76
N THR A 129 -0.25 26.95 -10.61
CA THR A 129 -0.46 25.67 -11.30
C THR A 129 0.20 24.48 -10.58
N PHE A 130 -0.32 23.27 -10.81
CA PHE A 130 0.31 22.02 -10.38
C PHE A 130 1.04 21.30 -11.52
N ARG A 131 0.59 21.51 -12.76
CA ARG A 131 1.04 20.87 -14.00
C ARG A 131 0.88 19.35 -13.96
N PRO A 132 -0.35 18.83 -13.77
CA PRO A 132 -0.60 17.41 -13.48
C PRO A 132 -0.08 16.45 -14.55
N ASN A 133 -0.09 16.86 -15.82
CA ASN A 133 0.33 16.03 -16.95
C ASN A 133 1.84 16.16 -17.28
N GLN A 134 2.58 17.00 -16.55
CA GLN A 134 4.00 17.19 -16.80
C GLN A 134 4.79 15.95 -16.30
N PRO A 135 5.71 15.40 -17.12
CA PRO A 135 6.65 14.38 -16.66
C PRO A 135 7.53 14.87 -15.51
N MET A 136 7.81 13.99 -14.55
CA MET A 136 8.72 14.31 -13.44
C MET A 136 10.17 13.98 -13.77
N THR A 137 11.04 14.91 -13.39
CA THR A 137 12.49 14.69 -13.38
C THR A 137 12.90 13.81 -12.21
N ARG A 138 14.08 13.19 -12.30
CA ARG A 138 14.64 12.38 -11.21
C ARG A 138 14.83 13.18 -9.93
N GLU A 139 15.26 14.45 -10.04
CA GLU A 139 15.42 15.31 -8.87
C GLU A 139 14.11 15.70 -8.18
N GLU A 140 13.01 15.86 -8.93
CA GLU A 140 11.68 16.06 -8.35
C GLU A 140 11.18 14.80 -7.63
N VAL A 141 11.47 13.60 -8.17
CA VAL A 141 11.14 12.34 -7.48
C VAL A 141 11.97 12.19 -6.20
N ALA A 142 13.26 12.53 -6.23
CA ALA A 142 14.08 12.53 -5.02
C ALA A 142 13.54 13.49 -3.95
N ALA A 143 13.11 14.69 -4.35
CA ALA A 143 12.47 15.64 -3.44
C ALA A 143 11.19 15.09 -2.82
N LEU A 144 10.33 14.42 -3.61
CA LEU A 144 9.13 13.76 -3.11
C LEU A 144 9.46 12.71 -2.03
N PHE A 145 10.36 11.76 -2.31
CA PHE A 145 10.71 10.73 -1.34
C PHE A 145 11.50 11.25 -0.14
N ASN A 146 12.26 12.34 -0.30
CA ASN A 146 12.86 13.05 0.82
C ASN A 146 11.79 13.65 1.73
N ASN A 147 10.74 14.25 1.16
CA ASN A 147 9.63 14.79 1.96
C ASN A 147 8.79 13.69 2.62
N ILE A 148 8.65 12.52 1.97
CA ILE A 148 7.98 11.35 2.57
C ILE A 148 8.75 10.83 3.78
N THR A 149 10.08 10.83 3.70
CA THR A 149 10.94 10.30 4.77
C THR A 149 11.26 11.32 5.87
N ASP A 150 11.09 12.61 5.60
CA ASP A 150 11.24 13.78 6.50
C ASP A 150 12.35 13.67 7.57
N ASP A 151 13.60 13.66 7.11
CA ASP A 151 14.76 13.61 8.02
C ASP A 151 15.15 14.96 8.62
N GLY A 152 14.60 16.08 8.13
CA GLY A 152 14.75 17.43 8.67
C GLY A 152 16.16 18.02 8.91
N THR A 153 17.25 17.24 8.89
CA THR A 153 18.50 17.61 9.58
C THR A 153 19.78 17.08 8.94
N ALA A 154 19.73 16.47 7.75
CA ALA A 154 20.96 16.00 7.11
C ALA A 154 21.79 17.19 6.59
N ALA A 155 22.93 17.46 7.21
CA ALA A 155 23.92 18.38 6.66
C ALA A 155 24.47 17.81 5.33
N PHE A 156 24.47 18.64 4.28
CA PHE A 156 25.16 18.30 3.04
C PHE A 156 26.67 18.37 3.28
N LEU A 157 27.32 17.22 3.43
CA LEU A 157 28.78 17.14 3.57
C LEU A 157 29.45 17.07 2.19
N SER A 158 28.97 16.16 1.34
CA SER A 158 29.43 15.94 -0.03
C SER A 158 28.45 15.01 -0.76
N SER A 159 28.49 15.03 -2.09
CA SER A 159 27.75 14.08 -2.94
C SER A 159 28.67 12.98 -3.47
N LYS A 160 28.12 11.76 -3.57
CA LYS A 160 28.78 10.65 -4.28
C LYS A 160 28.64 10.75 -5.81
N PHE A 161 27.80 11.67 -6.30
CA PHE A 161 27.52 11.86 -7.71
C PHE A 161 28.27 13.08 -8.25
N LYS A 162 28.99 12.91 -9.35
CA LYS A 162 29.85 13.97 -9.93
C LYS A 162 29.07 15.13 -10.54
N ASP A 163 27.80 14.93 -10.86
CA ASP A 163 26.89 15.90 -11.47
C ASP A 163 25.94 16.57 -10.46
N ILE A 164 26.19 16.38 -9.15
CA ILE A 164 25.44 17.03 -8.07
C ILE A 164 26.35 18.01 -7.33
N THR A 165 26.08 19.30 -7.55
CA THR A 165 26.73 20.42 -6.87
C THR A 165 25.92 20.87 -5.66
N SER A 166 26.57 21.48 -4.67
CA SER A 166 25.93 21.87 -3.40
C SER A 166 24.91 23.01 -3.53
N ASP A 167 24.99 23.80 -4.60
CA ASP A 167 24.07 24.90 -4.92
C ASP A 167 22.79 24.44 -5.62
N ARG A 168 22.71 23.17 -6.04
CA ARG A 168 21.49 22.61 -6.64
C ARG A 168 20.41 22.46 -5.56
N TRP A 169 19.21 22.97 -5.86
CA TRP A 169 18.06 22.95 -4.95
C TRP A 169 17.70 21.54 -4.43
N SER A 170 17.95 20.51 -5.25
CA SER A 170 17.65 19.11 -4.97
C SER A 170 18.82 18.33 -4.39
N ALA A 171 20.02 18.94 -4.22
CA ALA A 171 21.23 18.23 -3.80
C ALA A 171 21.05 17.50 -2.47
N LEU A 172 20.47 18.18 -1.47
CA LEU A 172 20.15 17.60 -0.16
C LEU A 172 19.17 16.43 -0.27
N ALA A 173 18.10 16.60 -1.05
CA ALA A 173 17.08 15.57 -1.21
C ALA A 173 17.65 14.32 -1.88
N ILE A 174 18.41 14.50 -2.96
CA ILE A 174 19.08 13.41 -3.69
C ILE A 174 20.01 12.64 -2.77
N GLU A 175 20.88 13.33 -2.02
CA GLU A 175 21.81 12.67 -1.10
C GLU A 175 21.10 11.92 0.03
N SER A 176 20.07 12.53 0.62
CA SER A 176 19.28 11.93 1.69
C SER A 176 18.69 10.58 1.26
N VAL A 177 17.93 10.55 0.15
CA VAL A 177 17.28 9.32 -0.32
C VAL A 177 18.29 8.32 -0.91
N ALA A 178 19.42 8.80 -1.44
CA ALA A 178 20.48 7.93 -1.96
C ALA A 178 21.31 7.26 -0.85
N ARG A 179 21.42 7.85 0.35
CA ARG A 179 22.04 7.22 1.53
C ARG A 179 21.17 6.13 2.14
N LYS A 180 19.85 6.25 1.97
CA LYS A 180 18.84 5.26 2.39
C LYS A 180 18.64 4.13 1.40
N ASN A 181 19.36 4.15 0.27
CA ASN A 181 19.18 3.22 -0.84
C ASN A 181 17.76 3.24 -1.46
N ILE A 182 17.00 4.32 -1.26
CA ILE A 182 15.69 4.51 -1.90
C ILE A 182 15.87 4.82 -3.40
N ILE A 183 16.92 5.57 -3.72
CA ILE A 183 17.30 5.92 -5.08
C ILE A 183 18.77 5.59 -5.33
N SER A 184 19.10 5.16 -6.54
CA SER A 184 20.46 4.97 -7.05
C SER A 184 20.78 5.90 -8.23
N GLY A 185 22.08 6.17 -8.41
CA GLY A 185 22.61 6.80 -9.62
C GLY A 185 22.93 5.78 -10.70
N TYR A 186 23.62 6.23 -11.74
CA TYR A 186 24.10 5.42 -12.85
C TYR A 186 25.52 4.89 -12.55
N GLY A 187 25.94 3.85 -13.26
CA GLY A 187 27.26 3.22 -13.08
C GLY A 187 28.47 4.06 -13.54
N ASP A 188 28.25 5.32 -13.93
CA ASP A 188 29.24 6.31 -14.36
C ASP A 188 29.44 7.43 -13.31
N ASP A 189 29.05 7.18 -12.06
CA ASP A 189 29.03 8.11 -10.93
C ASP A 189 28.17 9.37 -11.17
N THR A 190 27.15 9.29 -12.03
CA THR A 190 26.18 10.37 -12.25
C THR A 190 24.81 10.05 -11.70
N TYR A 191 24.04 11.09 -11.37
CA TYR A 191 22.64 10.97 -10.98
C TYR A 191 21.67 11.33 -12.12
N LYS A 192 22.05 12.24 -13.01
CA LYS A 192 21.25 12.83 -14.10
C LYS A 192 19.95 13.45 -13.59
N PRO A 193 20.03 14.48 -12.72
CA PRO A 193 18.87 15.02 -11.99
C PRO A 193 17.72 15.47 -12.90
N GLU A 194 18.02 16.12 -14.02
CA GLU A 194 17.03 16.71 -14.93
C GLU A 194 16.41 15.69 -15.92
N LYS A 195 16.89 14.44 -15.91
CA LYS A 195 16.33 13.39 -16.77
C LYS A 195 14.94 12.99 -16.26
N TYR A 196 13.98 12.84 -17.16
CA TYR A 196 12.65 12.31 -16.81
C TYR A 196 12.71 10.85 -16.37
N MET A 197 11.88 10.51 -15.39
CA MET A 197 11.76 9.16 -14.84
C MET A 197 10.62 8.40 -15.50
N SER A 198 10.87 7.16 -15.93
CA SER A 198 9.84 6.23 -16.40
C SER A 198 8.97 5.71 -15.23
N ARG A 199 7.77 5.24 -15.53
CA ARG A 199 6.84 4.68 -14.53
C ARG A 199 7.43 3.48 -13.81
N GLN A 200 8.18 2.62 -14.50
CA GLN A 200 8.86 1.48 -13.87
C GLN A 200 10.03 1.89 -12.98
N GLU A 201 10.79 2.94 -13.34
CA GLU A 201 11.82 3.49 -12.45
C GLU A 201 11.18 4.09 -11.18
N PHE A 202 10.06 4.82 -11.32
CA PHE A 202 9.33 5.35 -10.17
C PHE A 202 8.81 4.23 -9.25
N ALA A 203 8.30 3.14 -9.82
CA ALA A 203 7.87 1.99 -9.05
C ALA A 203 9.02 1.38 -8.23
N VAL A 204 10.20 1.22 -8.83
CA VAL A 204 11.39 0.74 -8.10
C VAL A 204 11.78 1.68 -6.97
N VAL A 205 11.68 3.00 -7.15
CA VAL A 205 11.96 3.95 -6.06
C VAL A 205 10.95 3.81 -4.91
N ALA A 206 9.66 3.67 -5.23
CA ALA A 206 8.61 3.48 -4.23
C ALA A 206 8.76 2.13 -3.48
N ASP A 207 9.16 1.09 -4.19
CA ASP A 207 9.44 -0.25 -3.66
C ASP A 207 10.67 -0.25 -2.74
N ASN A 208 11.76 0.39 -3.17
CA ASN A 208 12.94 0.57 -2.32
C ASN A 208 12.59 1.35 -1.04
N TYR A 209 11.67 2.31 -1.09
CA TYR A 209 11.21 3.02 0.10
C TYR A 209 10.50 2.10 1.10
N ILE A 210 9.59 1.24 0.67
CA ILE A 210 8.92 0.32 1.58
C ILE A 210 9.89 -0.72 2.16
N HIS A 211 10.87 -1.19 1.38
CA HIS A 211 11.95 -2.04 1.89
C HIS A 211 12.91 -1.32 2.82
N TYR A 212 13.18 -0.03 2.60
CA TYR A 212 13.94 0.81 3.52
C TYR A 212 13.25 0.90 4.90
N LEU A 213 11.92 0.94 4.95
CA LEU A 213 11.17 0.87 6.20
C LEU A 213 11.26 -0.50 6.89
N GLY A 214 11.74 -1.53 6.19
CA GLY A 214 11.86 -2.91 6.65
C GLY A 214 10.69 -3.81 6.25
N TYR A 215 9.84 -3.37 5.31
CA TYR A 215 8.77 -4.22 4.79
C TYR A 215 9.34 -5.38 3.99
N THR A 216 8.70 -6.53 4.13
CA THR A 216 8.99 -7.75 3.38
C THR A 216 7.69 -8.43 2.99
N THR A 217 7.58 -8.88 1.73
CA THR A 217 6.46 -9.72 1.31
C THR A 217 6.66 -11.14 1.85
N GLU A 218 5.69 -11.60 2.66
CA GLU A 218 5.79 -12.87 3.40
C GLU A 218 5.80 -14.10 2.48
N ASP A 219 4.93 -14.10 1.49
CA ASP A 219 4.87 -15.11 0.44
C ASP A 219 5.10 -14.43 -0.92
N PRO A 220 6.33 -14.42 -1.45
CA PRO A 220 6.62 -13.79 -2.74
C PRO A 220 5.80 -14.37 -3.91
N THR A 221 5.31 -15.60 -3.80
CA THR A 221 4.53 -16.24 -4.88
C THR A 221 3.15 -15.58 -5.08
N VAL A 222 2.67 -14.80 -4.11
CA VAL A 222 1.45 -14.00 -4.29
C VAL A 222 1.59 -12.99 -5.42
N LEU A 223 2.81 -12.50 -5.65
CA LEU A 223 3.12 -11.55 -6.71
C LEU A 223 2.96 -12.17 -8.10
N ASP A 224 3.14 -13.49 -8.25
CA ASP A 224 2.96 -14.19 -9.53
C ASP A 224 1.52 -14.12 -10.05
N ASN A 225 0.55 -13.92 -9.15
CA ASN A 225 -0.86 -13.74 -9.49
C ASN A 225 -1.19 -12.29 -9.88
N ILE A 226 -0.24 -11.37 -9.71
CA ILE A 226 -0.37 -9.96 -10.07
C ILE A 226 0.30 -9.73 -11.42
N ALA A 227 -0.51 -9.49 -12.44
CA ALA A 227 -0.04 -9.19 -13.78
C ALA A 227 -0.87 -8.09 -14.44
N TYR A 228 -0.17 -7.05 -14.91
CA TYR A 228 -0.70 -6.10 -15.88
C TYR A 228 -0.74 -6.73 -17.29
N GLY A 229 -1.59 -6.21 -18.18
CA GLY A 229 -1.70 -6.70 -19.56
C GLY A 229 -0.40 -6.54 -20.36
N ASP A 230 0.46 -5.62 -19.95
CA ASP A 230 1.78 -5.34 -20.49
C ASP A 230 2.93 -5.72 -19.53
N GLN A 231 2.67 -6.60 -18.54
CA GLN A 231 3.69 -7.01 -17.56
C GLN A 231 4.99 -7.50 -18.20
N LYS A 232 4.91 -8.21 -19.34
CA LYS A 232 6.08 -8.70 -20.09
C LYS A 232 6.99 -7.60 -20.64
N PHE A 233 6.51 -6.36 -20.71
CA PHE A 233 7.28 -5.19 -21.16
C PHE A 233 7.88 -4.40 -20.00
N VAL A 234 7.55 -4.75 -18.75
CA VAL A 234 8.27 -4.23 -17.57
C VAL A 234 9.67 -4.84 -17.59
N ALA A 235 10.70 -4.02 -17.39
CA ALA A 235 12.06 -4.53 -17.38
C ALA A 235 12.27 -5.55 -16.25
N PRO A 236 13.09 -6.61 -16.43
CA PRO A 236 13.26 -7.67 -15.42
C PRO A 236 13.57 -7.16 -14.01
N TRP A 237 14.36 -6.08 -13.89
CA TRP A 237 14.74 -5.45 -12.62
C TRP A 237 13.61 -4.65 -11.93
N ALA A 238 12.49 -4.41 -12.61
CA ALA A 238 11.33 -3.67 -12.09
C ALA A 238 10.09 -4.56 -11.90
N GLN A 239 10.16 -5.84 -12.28
CA GLN A 239 9.00 -6.74 -12.29
C GLN A 239 8.37 -6.85 -10.90
N ASP A 240 9.18 -7.15 -9.89
CA ASP A 240 8.70 -7.38 -8.53
C ASP A 240 8.21 -6.08 -7.89
N ALA A 241 8.95 -4.97 -8.06
CA ALA A 241 8.51 -3.65 -7.59
C ALA A 241 7.14 -3.24 -8.13
N VAL A 242 6.90 -3.45 -9.43
CA VAL A 242 5.59 -3.13 -10.05
C VAL A 242 4.47 -4.00 -9.47
N ARG A 243 4.75 -5.28 -9.21
CA ARG A 243 3.77 -6.21 -8.64
C ARG A 243 3.53 -5.96 -7.16
N GLU A 244 4.57 -5.66 -6.39
CA GLU A 244 4.50 -5.42 -4.96
C GLU A 244 3.70 -4.15 -4.67
N LEU A 245 3.94 -3.05 -5.40
CA LEU A 245 3.10 -1.85 -5.28
C LEU A 245 1.64 -2.08 -5.71
N ALA A 246 1.39 -2.98 -6.67
CA ALA A 246 0.03 -3.36 -7.05
C ALA A 246 -0.64 -4.23 -5.98
N TYR A 247 0.08 -5.18 -5.41
CA TYR A 247 -0.34 -6.03 -4.30
C TYR A 247 -0.71 -5.20 -3.07
N LEU A 248 0.11 -4.19 -2.73
CA LEU A 248 -0.14 -3.25 -1.64
C LEU A 248 -1.22 -2.20 -1.95
N GLY A 249 -1.74 -2.15 -3.18
CA GLY A 249 -2.77 -1.20 -3.60
C GLY A 249 -2.28 0.24 -3.76
N PHE A 250 -0.95 0.43 -3.85
CA PHE A 250 -0.31 1.73 -4.08
C PHE A 250 -0.34 2.18 -5.53
N THR A 251 -0.63 1.26 -6.45
CA THR A 251 -0.95 1.57 -7.83
C THR A 251 -2.44 1.30 -8.10
N ASN A 252 -3.01 1.97 -9.10
CA ASN A 252 -4.38 1.72 -9.54
C ASN A 252 -4.44 0.46 -10.43
N TYR A 253 -4.23 -0.70 -9.81
CA TYR A 253 -4.18 -1.99 -10.46
C TYR A 253 -5.57 -2.65 -10.57
N ALA A 254 -5.87 -3.18 -11.75
CA ALA A 254 -6.85 -4.24 -11.92
C ALA A 254 -6.33 -5.27 -12.94
N PRO A 255 -6.71 -6.56 -12.83
CA PRO A 255 -6.25 -7.59 -13.77
C PRO A 255 -6.47 -7.19 -15.23
N GLY A 256 -5.42 -7.28 -16.04
CA GLY A 256 -5.46 -6.94 -17.48
C GLY A 256 -5.34 -5.46 -17.82
N THR A 257 -5.31 -4.54 -16.85
CA THR A 257 -4.99 -3.12 -17.09
C THR A 257 -3.53 -2.94 -17.50
N LEU A 258 -3.20 -1.80 -18.14
CA LEU A 258 -1.85 -1.51 -18.62
C LEU A 258 -1.07 -0.67 -17.60
N PHE A 259 0.14 -1.09 -17.27
CA PHE A 259 1.07 -0.33 -16.43
C PHE A 259 1.79 0.77 -17.20
N ASN A 260 2.05 0.59 -18.49
CA ASN A 260 2.85 1.46 -19.38
C ASN A 260 4.27 1.74 -18.84
N PRO A 261 5.14 0.73 -18.70
CA PRO A 261 6.39 0.83 -17.95
C PRO A 261 7.37 1.89 -18.45
N GLU A 262 7.47 2.08 -19.77
CA GLU A 262 8.43 3.01 -20.39
C GLU A 262 7.94 4.45 -20.47
N LYS A 263 6.64 4.70 -20.28
CA LYS A 263 6.08 6.06 -20.27
C LYS A 263 6.66 6.82 -19.08
N TYR A 264 6.98 8.10 -19.25
CA TYR A 264 7.38 8.95 -18.13
C TYR A 264 6.24 9.12 -17.13
N VAL A 265 6.59 9.04 -15.85
CA VAL A 265 5.63 9.30 -14.76
C VAL A 265 5.27 10.78 -14.75
N THR A 266 3.98 11.07 -14.76
CA THR A 266 3.47 12.44 -14.64
C THR A 266 3.35 12.85 -13.18
N ARG A 267 3.32 14.17 -12.92
CA ARG A 267 3.13 14.71 -11.58
C ARG A 267 1.84 14.23 -10.91
N ALA A 268 0.75 14.07 -11.67
CA ALA A 268 -0.50 13.52 -11.15
C ALA A 268 -0.40 12.03 -10.78
N GLU A 269 0.27 11.21 -11.61
CA GLU A 269 0.48 9.80 -11.32
C GLU A 269 1.37 9.61 -10.08
N ALA A 270 2.44 10.40 -9.93
CA ALA A 270 3.27 10.38 -8.73
C ALA A 270 2.51 10.85 -7.48
N ALA A 271 1.68 11.90 -7.60
CA ALA A 271 0.83 12.36 -6.51
C ALA A 271 -0.18 11.29 -6.07
N GLU A 272 -0.78 10.57 -7.01
CA GLU A 272 -1.69 9.46 -6.72
C GLU A 272 -1.00 8.33 -5.96
N ILE A 273 0.18 7.89 -6.41
CA ILE A 273 0.93 6.82 -5.73
C ILE A 273 1.36 7.29 -4.34
N ALA A 274 1.91 8.50 -4.20
CA ALA A 274 2.30 9.05 -2.91
C ALA A 274 1.09 9.20 -1.95
N TYR A 275 -0.06 9.62 -2.46
CA TYR A 275 -1.32 9.66 -1.71
C TYR A 275 -1.69 8.26 -1.17
N ARG A 276 -1.68 7.23 -2.03
CA ARG A 276 -1.98 5.84 -1.62
C ARG A 276 -0.98 5.26 -0.63
N MET A 277 0.29 5.65 -0.73
CA MET A 277 1.34 5.19 0.16
C MET A 277 1.30 5.85 1.54
N THR A 278 0.69 7.03 1.67
CA THR A 278 0.82 7.86 2.88
C THR A 278 -0.50 8.30 3.53
N GLN A 279 -1.63 8.31 2.80
CA GLN A 279 -2.87 8.97 3.24
C GLN A 279 -4.15 8.13 3.03
N THR A 280 -4.05 6.84 2.73
CA THR A 280 -5.22 5.97 2.49
C THR A 280 -5.29 4.79 3.46
N GLU A 281 -6.40 4.05 3.43
CA GLU A 281 -6.55 2.80 4.18
C GLU A 281 -5.51 1.74 3.77
N GLN A 282 -5.06 1.74 2.50
CA GLN A 282 -3.96 0.89 2.05
C GLN A 282 -2.65 1.26 2.75
N ALA A 283 -2.35 2.55 2.88
CA ALA A 283 -1.23 3.00 3.70
C ALA A 283 -1.36 2.49 5.14
N LEU A 284 -2.55 2.60 5.75
CA LEU A 284 -2.78 2.09 7.11
C LEU A 284 -2.54 0.58 7.21
N ALA A 285 -3.09 -0.20 6.28
CA ALA A 285 -2.88 -1.64 6.22
C ALA A 285 -1.39 -1.99 6.09
N PHE A 286 -0.67 -1.29 5.22
CA PHE A 286 0.77 -1.42 5.08
C PHE A 286 1.53 -1.11 6.38
N HIS A 287 1.25 0.02 7.04
CA HIS A 287 1.93 0.40 8.29
C HIS A 287 1.63 -0.60 9.41
N ASN A 288 0.40 -1.14 9.48
CA ASN A 288 0.04 -2.19 10.44
C ASN A 288 0.83 -3.48 10.18
N THR A 289 0.94 -3.91 8.93
CA THR A 289 1.76 -5.06 8.55
C THR A 289 3.23 -4.83 8.90
N LEU A 290 3.77 -3.67 8.54
CA LEU A 290 5.15 -3.30 8.85
C LEU A 290 5.40 -3.31 10.36
N PHE A 291 4.52 -2.70 11.15
CA PHE A 291 4.62 -2.69 12.60
C PHE A 291 4.66 -4.11 13.16
N LYS A 292 3.78 -5.00 12.69
CA LYS A 292 3.77 -6.41 13.11
C LYS A 292 5.09 -7.09 12.78
N GLN A 293 5.57 -6.96 11.54
CA GLN A 293 6.85 -7.55 11.12
C GLN A 293 8.02 -7.05 11.97
N GLN A 294 8.05 -5.76 12.31
CA GLN A 294 9.09 -5.19 13.18
C GLN A 294 9.04 -5.77 14.59
N VAL A 295 7.85 -5.85 15.21
CA VAL A 295 7.69 -6.43 16.55
C VAL A 295 8.06 -7.91 16.54
N GLU A 296 7.62 -8.66 15.53
CA GLU A 296 7.95 -10.08 15.36
C GLU A 296 9.46 -10.30 15.22
N ASN A 297 10.12 -9.57 14.32
CA ASN A 297 11.55 -9.71 14.09
C ASN A 297 12.36 -9.36 15.34
N LYS A 298 12.02 -8.28 16.04
CA LYS A 298 12.66 -7.91 17.31
C LYS A 298 12.47 -8.99 18.38
N THR A 299 11.24 -9.47 18.54
CA THR A 299 10.89 -10.51 19.53
C THR A 299 11.61 -11.82 19.23
N ALA A 300 11.60 -12.26 17.96
CA ALA A 300 12.30 -13.44 17.50
C ALA A 300 13.80 -13.37 17.79
N ASN A 301 14.45 -12.23 17.51
CA ASN A 301 15.87 -12.02 17.79
C ASN A 301 16.20 -12.09 19.29
N ILE A 302 15.31 -11.58 20.15
CA ILE A 302 15.50 -11.66 21.60
C ILE A 302 15.35 -13.10 22.08
N ILE A 303 14.31 -13.81 21.61
CA ILE A 303 14.07 -15.21 21.98
C ILE A 303 15.22 -16.10 21.48
N ASP A 304 15.70 -15.91 20.25
CA ASP A 304 16.84 -16.64 19.67
C ASP A 304 18.07 -16.55 20.57
N LYS A 305 18.39 -15.32 21.03
CA LYS A 305 19.51 -15.07 21.95
C LYS A 305 19.27 -15.66 23.34
N ALA A 306 18.07 -15.46 23.89
CA ALA A 306 17.73 -15.91 25.25
C ALA A 306 17.72 -17.44 25.37
N LEU A 307 17.30 -18.15 24.32
CA LEU A 307 17.19 -19.61 24.29
C LEU A 307 18.36 -20.30 23.58
N GLY A 308 19.29 -19.54 23.01
CA GLY A 308 20.52 -20.07 22.41
C GLY A 308 20.29 -20.83 21.11
N TYR A 309 19.42 -20.35 20.24
CA TYR A 309 19.09 -21.03 18.98
C TYR A 309 20.15 -20.85 17.89
N GLY A 310 20.96 -19.78 17.96
CA GLY A 310 22.10 -19.56 17.07
C GLY A 310 21.69 -19.01 15.70
N ASN A 311 20.79 -18.02 15.68
CA ASN A 311 20.16 -17.46 14.48
C ASN A 311 19.31 -18.48 13.68
N ASP A 312 18.79 -19.50 14.35
CA ASP A 312 17.88 -20.48 13.78
C ASP A 312 16.59 -20.49 14.57
N PHE A 313 15.78 -19.46 14.33
CA PHE A 313 14.53 -19.26 15.03
C PHE A 313 13.48 -20.34 14.71
N THR A 314 13.70 -21.20 13.71
CA THR A 314 12.80 -22.34 13.42
C THR A 314 12.71 -23.32 14.59
N LYS A 315 13.73 -23.39 15.44
CA LYS A 315 13.75 -24.20 16.66
C LYS A 315 12.69 -23.80 17.67
N PHE A 316 12.29 -22.52 17.69
CA PHE A 316 11.23 -22.02 18.57
C PHE A 316 9.92 -22.79 18.39
N ARG A 317 9.68 -23.38 17.20
CA ARG A 317 8.46 -24.15 16.92
C ARG A 317 8.19 -25.30 17.89
N GLN A 318 9.24 -25.85 18.48
CA GLN A 318 9.15 -26.95 19.41
C GLN A 318 8.97 -26.48 20.86
N ASP A 319 9.38 -25.25 21.15
CA ASP A 319 9.43 -24.69 22.50
C ASP A 319 8.22 -23.82 22.83
N GLY A 320 7.60 -23.22 21.82
CA GLY A 320 6.49 -22.30 21.98
C GLY A 320 5.73 -22.03 20.69
N ALA A 321 4.86 -21.04 20.74
CA ALA A 321 4.07 -20.51 19.64
C ALA A 321 4.09 -18.98 19.67
N LEU A 322 4.10 -18.37 18.49
CA LEU A 322 4.08 -16.92 18.31
C LEU A 322 2.82 -16.57 17.52
N PHE A 323 1.95 -15.70 18.04
CA PHE A 323 0.69 -15.33 17.36
C PHE A 323 0.19 -13.95 17.77
N TRP A 324 -0.59 -13.31 16.89
CA TRP A 324 -1.24 -12.04 17.21
C TRP A 324 -2.65 -12.25 17.76
N GLU A 325 -2.97 -11.60 18.86
CA GLU A 325 -4.32 -11.55 19.43
C GLU A 325 -4.58 -10.14 19.97
N ALA A 326 -5.75 -9.57 19.64
CA ALA A 326 -6.17 -8.24 20.13
C ALA A 326 -5.12 -7.11 19.98
N GLY A 327 -4.25 -7.18 18.96
CA GLY A 327 -3.20 -6.18 18.72
C GLY A 327 -1.91 -6.38 19.53
N GLN A 328 -1.81 -7.49 20.27
CA GLN A 328 -0.60 -7.91 20.99
C GLN A 328 0.01 -9.15 20.34
N LEU A 329 1.34 -9.23 20.39
CA LEU A 329 2.10 -10.40 19.98
C LEU A 329 2.31 -11.31 21.20
N HIS A 330 1.70 -12.49 21.16
CA HIS A 330 1.84 -13.49 22.21
C HIS A 330 3.00 -14.43 21.90
N ALA A 331 4.02 -14.41 22.76
CA ALA A 331 5.10 -15.39 22.80
C ALA A 331 4.79 -16.41 23.91
N SER A 332 4.13 -17.49 23.53
CA SER A 332 3.68 -18.54 24.44
C SER A 332 4.67 -19.69 24.46
N LEU A 333 5.17 -20.08 25.62
CA LEU A 333 6.15 -21.17 25.76
C LEU A 333 5.58 -22.32 26.59
N THR A 334 5.95 -23.55 26.24
CA THR A 334 5.46 -24.75 26.92
C THR A 334 6.20 -25.07 28.23
N ASP A 335 7.43 -24.55 28.37
CA ASP A 335 8.27 -24.71 29.56
C ASP A 335 8.37 -23.41 30.37
N GLN A 336 8.11 -23.49 31.68
CA GLN A 336 8.08 -22.32 32.57
C GLN A 336 9.45 -21.64 32.68
N LYS A 337 10.57 -22.39 32.72
CA LYS A 337 11.89 -21.78 32.83
C LYS A 337 12.21 -20.98 31.58
N LYS A 338 11.86 -21.50 30.39
CA LYS A 338 11.99 -20.77 29.13
C LYS A 338 11.09 -19.53 29.11
N THR A 339 9.84 -19.63 29.59
CA THR A 339 8.93 -18.47 29.74
C THR A 339 9.58 -17.37 30.58
N ASP A 340 10.14 -17.71 31.74
CA ASP A 340 10.76 -16.75 32.66
C ASP A 340 12.00 -16.10 32.03
N LEU A 341 12.84 -16.90 31.34
CA LEU A 341 14.02 -16.41 30.62
C LEU A 341 13.63 -15.42 29.51
N VAL A 342 12.64 -15.75 28.69
CA VAL A 342 12.17 -14.87 27.61
C VAL A 342 11.53 -13.60 28.16
N SER A 343 10.68 -13.72 29.19
CA SER A 343 10.03 -12.57 29.83
C SER A 343 11.05 -11.58 30.39
N LYS A 344 12.09 -12.11 31.06
CA LYS A 344 13.22 -11.31 31.53
C LYS A 344 13.97 -10.65 30.37
N ALA A 345 14.31 -11.40 29.33
CA ALA A 345 15.06 -10.87 28.18
C ALA A 345 14.31 -9.77 27.42
N ILE A 346 12.97 -9.89 27.28
CA ILE A 346 12.12 -8.84 26.69
C ILE A 346 12.16 -7.59 27.56
N THR A 347 12.03 -7.73 28.87
CA THR A 347 12.06 -6.59 29.82
C THR A 347 13.43 -5.89 29.82
N GLU A 348 14.53 -6.65 29.77
CA GLU A 348 15.90 -6.13 29.74
C GLU A 348 16.28 -5.46 28.41
N ALA A 349 15.52 -5.71 27.33
CA ALA A 349 15.73 -5.04 26.06
C ALA A 349 15.37 -3.54 26.10
N HIS A 350 14.54 -3.12 27.07
CA HIS A 350 14.08 -1.74 27.24
C HIS A 350 13.55 -1.11 25.93
N ASP A 351 12.84 -1.90 25.12
CA ASP A 351 12.25 -1.44 23.86
C ASP A 351 10.78 -1.04 24.10
N PRO A 352 10.42 0.26 24.02
CA PRO A 352 9.07 0.73 24.32
C PRO A 352 7.99 0.13 23.41
N GLN A 353 8.36 -0.33 22.21
CA GLN A 353 7.45 -1.01 21.29
C GLN A 353 7.12 -2.41 21.79
N LEU A 354 8.11 -3.13 22.32
CA LEU A 354 7.91 -4.49 22.83
C LEU A 354 7.15 -4.49 24.16
N ASP A 355 7.48 -3.56 25.07
CA ASP A 355 6.87 -3.48 26.40
C ASP A 355 5.33 -3.35 26.37
N ARG A 356 4.79 -2.74 25.32
CA ARG A 356 3.35 -2.52 25.15
C ARG A 356 2.66 -3.61 24.33
N THR A 357 3.43 -4.28 23.48
CA THR A 357 2.86 -5.11 22.41
C THR A 357 3.15 -6.59 22.62
N VAL A 358 4.22 -6.97 23.31
CA VAL A 358 4.58 -8.38 23.51
C VAL A 358 4.07 -8.88 24.84
N VAL A 359 3.37 -10.02 24.80
CA VAL A 359 2.93 -10.76 25.99
C VAL A 359 3.65 -12.09 26.00
N VAL A 360 4.45 -12.32 27.04
CA VAL A 360 5.11 -13.62 27.25
C VAL A 360 4.27 -14.43 28.23
N SER A 361 3.88 -15.64 27.83
CA SER A 361 3.01 -16.49 28.64
C SER A 361 3.44 -17.96 28.63
N LYS A 362 2.90 -18.72 29.58
CA LYS A 362 3.01 -20.18 29.59
C LYS A 362 1.82 -20.77 28.83
N GLY A 363 2.10 -21.54 27.79
CA GLY A 363 1.13 -22.28 26.99
C GLY A 363 1.16 -23.78 27.24
N LYS A 364 0.25 -24.51 26.59
CA LYS A 364 0.24 -25.99 26.60
C LYS A 364 0.71 -26.60 25.28
N LEU A 365 0.44 -25.94 24.16
CA LEU A 365 0.79 -26.39 22.82
C LEU A 365 1.91 -25.52 22.24
N ASN A 366 2.81 -26.15 21.49
CA ASN A 366 3.80 -25.46 20.69
C ASN A 366 3.29 -25.23 19.25
N GLN A 367 4.05 -24.43 18.50
CA GLN A 367 3.73 -24.07 17.12
C GLN A 367 3.58 -25.29 16.22
N ALA A 368 4.45 -26.31 16.36
CA ALA A 368 4.40 -27.51 15.53
C ALA A 368 3.10 -28.29 15.74
N GLN A 369 2.64 -28.43 16.99
CA GLN A 369 1.38 -29.07 17.33
C GLN A 369 0.18 -28.27 16.81
N LEU A 370 0.21 -26.94 16.96
CA LEU A 370 -0.84 -26.06 16.44
C LEU A 370 -0.96 -26.18 14.92
N GLU A 371 0.14 -26.16 14.18
CA GLU A 371 0.10 -26.32 12.71
C GLU A 371 -0.42 -27.69 12.27
N GLU A 372 -0.09 -28.76 13.02
CA GLU A 372 -0.65 -30.10 12.77
C GLU A 372 -2.17 -30.10 12.96
N TYR A 373 -2.65 -29.57 14.09
CA TYR A 373 -4.08 -29.43 14.34
C TYR A 373 -4.77 -28.57 13.28
N GLN A 374 -4.15 -27.47 12.86
CA GLN A 374 -4.68 -26.58 11.84
C GLN A 374 -4.87 -27.32 10.51
N SER A 375 -3.82 -28.01 10.02
CA SER A 375 -3.88 -28.76 8.76
C SER A 375 -4.99 -29.81 8.79
N ASP A 376 -5.05 -30.58 9.88
CA ASP A 376 -6.03 -31.63 10.05
C ASP A 376 -7.46 -31.12 10.21
N ALA A 377 -7.63 -29.97 10.86
CA ALA A 377 -8.90 -29.32 11.08
C ALA A 377 -9.45 -28.71 9.79
N ILE A 378 -8.61 -28.02 9.01
CA ILE A 378 -9.00 -27.49 7.69
C ILE A 378 -9.51 -28.62 6.79
N ALA A 379 -8.76 -29.73 6.72
CA ALA A 379 -9.15 -30.88 5.90
C ALA A 379 -10.49 -31.48 6.35
N LEU A 380 -10.70 -31.65 7.66
CA LEU A 380 -11.96 -32.18 8.19
C LEU A 380 -13.13 -31.21 7.96
N TYR A 381 -12.93 -29.90 8.15
CA TYR A 381 -13.96 -28.90 7.94
C TYR A 381 -14.39 -28.88 6.48
N GLN A 382 -13.45 -28.80 5.53
CA GLN A 382 -13.75 -28.82 4.09
C GLN A 382 -14.45 -30.11 3.65
N GLN A 383 -14.14 -31.25 4.27
CA GLN A 383 -14.83 -32.51 4.00
C GLN A 383 -16.30 -32.48 4.49
N LYS A 384 -16.57 -31.86 5.63
CA LYS A 384 -17.89 -31.85 6.28
C LYS A 384 -18.78 -30.71 5.82
N GLU A 385 -18.18 -29.56 5.48
CA GLU A 385 -18.82 -28.33 5.04
C GLU A 385 -18.16 -27.85 3.72
N PRO A 386 -18.39 -28.53 2.57
CA PRO A 386 -17.70 -28.19 1.32
C PRO A 386 -17.96 -26.77 0.79
N GLN A 387 -19.07 -26.16 1.23
CA GLN A 387 -19.45 -24.78 0.90
C GLN A 387 -19.13 -23.78 2.02
N GLY A 388 -18.70 -24.27 3.18
CA GLY A 388 -18.38 -23.45 4.34
C GLY A 388 -17.03 -22.77 4.18
N LYS A 389 -16.90 -21.58 4.77
CA LYS A 389 -15.67 -20.78 4.73
C LYS A 389 -15.08 -20.64 6.12
N ILE A 390 -13.78 -20.91 6.21
CA ILE A 390 -13.00 -20.59 7.40
C ILE A 390 -12.65 -19.11 7.35
N LEU A 391 -13.10 -18.36 8.35
CA LEU A 391 -12.92 -16.92 8.45
C LEU A 391 -11.62 -16.58 9.17
N SER A 392 -11.33 -17.29 10.26
CA SER A 392 -10.06 -17.18 10.99
C SER A 392 -9.72 -18.48 11.71
N ILE A 393 -8.44 -18.63 12.03
CA ILE A 393 -7.92 -19.66 12.91
C ILE A 393 -7.05 -18.90 13.91
N SER A 394 -7.02 -19.24 15.19
CA SER A 394 -6.08 -18.62 16.13
C SER A 394 -5.89 -19.54 17.32
N PRO A 395 -4.73 -19.54 17.98
CA PRO A 395 -4.65 -20.10 19.32
C PRO A 395 -5.62 -19.36 20.26
N ASN A 396 -6.09 -20.04 21.30
CA ASN A 396 -6.73 -19.36 22.43
C ASN A 396 -5.68 -18.71 23.34
N THR A 397 -6.14 -17.88 24.26
CA THR A 397 -5.29 -17.04 25.14
C THR A 397 -4.26 -17.84 25.96
N ASP A 398 -4.58 -19.05 26.40
CA ASP A 398 -3.66 -19.93 27.14
C ASP A 398 -2.90 -20.92 26.24
N THR A 399 -3.02 -20.77 24.92
CA THR A 399 -2.36 -21.59 23.89
C THR A 399 -2.54 -23.09 24.17
N SER A 400 -3.75 -23.47 24.56
CA SER A 400 -4.14 -24.86 24.80
C SER A 400 -4.94 -25.47 23.67
N ALA A 401 -5.46 -24.64 22.77
CA ALA A 401 -6.27 -25.09 21.64
C ALA A 401 -6.23 -24.10 20.49
N LEU A 402 -6.63 -24.58 19.31
CA LEU A 402 -7.00 -23.74 18.18
C LEU A 402 -8.49 -23.39 18.24
N LEU A 403 -8.78 -22.12 18.01
CA LEU A 403 -10.09 -21.58 17.75
C LEU A 403 -10.23 -21.32 16.26
N ILE A 404 -11.22 -21.94 15.63
CA ILE A 404 -11.50 -21.81 14.21
C ILE A 404 -12.85 -21.13 14.06
N THR A 405 -12.83 -19.89 13.57
CA THR A 405 -14.04 -19.13 13.26
C THR A 405 -14.45 -19.43 11.83
N VAL A 406 -15.69 -19.84 11.62
CA VAL A 406 -16.23 -20.16 10.30
C VAL A 406 -17.58 -19.50 10.07
N ASP A 407 -17.99 -19.39 8.82
CA ASP A 407 -19.26 -18.75 8.45
C ASP A 407 -20.50 -19.58 8.82
N SER A 408 -20.35 -20.90 8.86
CA SER A 408 -21.43 -21.85 9.06
C SER A 408 -20.92 -23.15 9.67
N ILE A 409 -21.70 -23.73 10.59
CA ILE A 409 -21.35 -25.01 11.23
C ILE A 409 -22.60 -25.84 11.50
N GLN A 410 -22.62 -27.08 11.00
CA GLN A 410 -23.65 -28.05 11.36
C GLN A 410 -23.32 -28.79 12.67
N LYS A 411 -24.36 -29.23 13.38
CA LYS A 411 -24.20 -30.03 14.62
C LYS A 411 -23.40 -31.32 14.40
N SER A 412 -23.51 -31.95 13.23
CA SER A 412 -22.73 -33.13 12.84
C SER A 412 -21.24 -32.83 12.74
N THR A 413 -20.88 -31.67 12.19
CA THR A 413 -19.51 -31.17 12.08
C THR A 413 -18.90 -30.91 13.46
N LEU A 414 -19.63 -30.24 14.37
CA LEU A 414 -19.20 -30.07 15.76
C LEU A 414 -18.91 -31.40 16.47
N LYS A 415 -19.78 -32.40 16.28
CA LYS A 415 -19.57 -33.75 16.84
C LYS A 415 -18.33 -34.43 16.26
N ALA A 416 -18.09 -34.30 14.95
CA ALA A 416 -16.92 -34.86 14.30
C ALA A 416 -15.62 -34.21 14.80
N PHE A 417 -15.62 -32.89 14.98
CA PHE A 417 -14.50 -32.13 15.55
C PHE A 417 -14.20 -32.55 16.97
N LYS A 418 -15.22 -32.56 17.86
CA LYS A 418 -15.05 -33.01 19.25
C LYS A 418 -14.52 -34.45 19.34
N LYS A 419 -14.93 -35.33 18.42
CA LYS A 419 -14.44 -36.71 18.35
C LYS A 419 -12.97 -36.81 17.91
N LYS A 420 -12.54 -36.00 16.94
CA LYS A 420 -11.17 -36.07 16.38
C LYS A 420 -10.16 -35.29 17.23
N PHE A 421 -10.51 -34.10 17.69
CA PHE A 421 -9.57 -33.16 18.30
C PHE A 421 -9.72 -33.01 19.81
N HIS A 422 -10.77 -33.60 20.40
CA HIS A 422 -11.10 -33.41 21.81
C HIS A 422 -11.22 -31.92 22.15
N ASP A 423 -10.40 -31.43 23.09
CA ASP A 423 -10.39 -30.05 23.56
C ASP A 423 -9.26 -29.21 22.92
N ASN A 424 -8.57 -29.74 21.90
CA ASN A 424 -7.46 -29.03 21.24
C ASN A 424 -7.90 -28.19 20.03
N VAL A 425 -9.12 -28.37 19.52
CA VAL A 425 -9.67 -27.57 18.40
C VAL A 425 -11.14 -27.29 18.62
N PHE A 426 -11.51 -26.01 18.56
CA PHE A 426 -12.87 -25.52 18.70
C PHE A 426 -13.33 -24.83 17.42
N LEU A 427 -14.56 -25.12 16.98
CA LEU A 427 -15.23 -24.37 15.93
C LEU A 427 -16.19 -23.37 16.56
N GLN A 428 -16.22 -22.14 16.03
CA GLN A 428 -17.16 -21.10 16.44
C GLN A 428 -17.68 -20.32 15.24
N LEU A 429 -18.85 -19.72 15.40
CA LEU A 429 -19.37 -18.71 14.48
C LEU A 429 -18.77 -17.35 14.85
N PRO A 430 -18.67 -16.39 13.91
CA PRO A 430 -18.24 -15.04 14.23
C PRO A 430 -19.16 -14.42 15.30
N PRO A 431 -18.63 -13.63 16.23
CA PRO A 431 -19.45 -12.86 17.15
C PRO A 431 -20.36 -11.91 16.36
N GLU A 432 -21.60 -11.71 16.83
CA GLU A 432 -22.52 -10.75 16.21
C GLU A 432 -21.87 -9.36 16.14
N PRO A 433 -21.99 -8.64 15.01
CA PRO A 433 -21.30 -7.37 14.85
C PRO A 433 -21.79 -6.35 15.89
N LEU A 434 -20.86 -5.81 16.67
CA LEU A 434 -21.09 -4.61 17.46
C LEU A 434 -21.42 -3.46 16.51
N THR A 435 -22.47 -2.71 16.79
CA THR A 435 -22.90 -1.52 16.05
C THR A 435 -21.72 -0.58 15.82
N LYS A 436 -21.44 -0.25 14.56
CA LYS A 436 -20.36 0.64 14.13
C LYS A 436 -20.46 1.98 14.87
N SER A 437 -19.45 2.32 15.69
CA SER A 437 -19.25 3.70 16.10
C SER A 437 -18.51 4.42 14.97
N ASP A 438 -19.11 5.48 14.45
CA ASP A 438 -18.49 6.44 13.53
C ASP A 438 -17.34 7.18 14.24
N GLY A 439 -16.20 6.50 14.36
CA GLY A 439 -14.96 7.08 14.86
C GLY A 439 -14.05 7.39 13.70
N ASN A 440 -13.98 8.65 13.29
CA ASN A 440 -12.86 9.14 12.48
C ASN A 440 -11.56 8.80 13.21
N ILE A 441 -10.82 7.82 12.68
CA ILE A 441 -9.49 7.47 13.18
C ILE A 441 -8.56 8.61 12.78
N GLN A 442 -8.21 9.44 13.74
CA GLN A 442 -7.17 10.44 13.59
C GLN A 442 -5.82 9.77 13.84
N PHE A 443 -5.01 9.66 12.78
CA PHE A 443 -3.71 9.02 12.80
C PHE A 443 -2.77 9.70 13.83
N PRO A 444 -2.09 8.94 14.70
CA PRO A 444 -0.78 9.36 15.14
C PRO A 444 0.16 9.14 13.95
N LEU A 445 0.55 10.23 13.28
CA LEU A 445 1.82 10.24 12.55
C LEU A 445 2.91 9.74 13.50
N PRO A 446 3.96 9.04 13.02
CA PRO A 446 5.11 8.71 13.87
C PRO A 446 5.50 9.95 14.68
N PRO A 447 5.82 9.80 15.97
CA PRO A 447 6.04 10.95 16.85
C PRO A 447 7.03 11.88 16.17
N ARG A 448 6.56 13.09 15.83
CA ARG A 448 7.46 14.19 15.45
C ARG A 448 8.40 14.35 16.63
N VAL A 449 9.64 13.93 16.47
CA VAL A 449 10.68 14.31 17.42
C VAL A 449 10.84 15.82 17.25
N ASN A 450 10.18 16.58 18.12
CA ASN A 450 10.28 18.03 18.15
C ASN A 450 11.72 18.40 18.55
N TYR A 451 12.62 18.55 17.58
CA TYR A 451 13.95 19.12 17.79
C TYR A 451 13.93 20.66 17.78
N TYR A 452 12.90 21.29 18.35
CA TYR A 452 12.89 22.72 18.61
C TYR A 452 12.21 23.02 19.95
N ASN A 453 13.00 22.88 21.01
CA ASN A 453 13.23 23.89 22.03
C ASN A 453 13.86 23.22 23.25
N ASP A 454 15.18 23.37 23.39
CA ASP A 454 15.69 23.86 24.67
C ASP A 454 16.66 25.00 24.37
N LYS A 455 16.35 26.13 25.00
CA LYS A 455 17.06 27.40 24.92
C LYS A 455 18.52 27.21 25.38
N GLN A 456 19.46 27.78 24.63
CA GLN A 456 20.46 28.72 25.18
C GLN A 456 20.69 29.84 24.17
#